data_AF-A0A928L811-F1
#
_entry.id   AF-A0A928L811-F1
#
_cell.length_a   1.000
_cell.length_b   1.000
_cell.length_c   1.000
_cell.angle_alpha   90.00
_cell.angle_beta   90.00
_cell.angle_gamma   90.00
#
_symmetry.space_group_name_H-M   'P 1'
#
loop_
_entity.id
_entity.type
_entity.pdbx_description
1 polymer ?
#
loop_
_entity_poly.entity_id
_entity_poly.type
_entity_poly.pdbx_seq_one_letter_code
_entity_poly.pdbx_strand_id
1 'polypeptide(L)' 'MENKKKNESIKCTVSQCQYNMVTDSYCTLGCITVGTHEANPTVPECTDCNSFVKRTGCCG' A
#
# COMPACT_ATOMS: atom_id res chain seq x y z
N MET A 1 8.51 19.09 -1.67
CA MET A 1 8.58 17.83 -0.91
C MET A 1 7.25 17.70 -0.20
N GLU A 2 6.43 16.73 -0.57
CA GLU A 2 5.12 16.53 0.06
C GLU A 2 5.35 15.97 1.47
N ASN A 3 4.78 16.60 2.49
CA ASN A 3 4.87 16.15 3.87
C ASN A 3 4.08 14.84 4.03
N LYS A 4 4.72 13.72 3.66
CA LYS A 4 4.21 12.37 3.86
C LYS A 4 4.01 12.12 5.35
N LYS A 5 2.76 12.24 5.81
CA LYS A 5 2.35 11.95 7.19
C LYS A 5 2.09 10.46 7.34
N LYS A 6 2.63 9.86 8.39
CA LYS A 6 2.33 8.48 8.80
C LYS A 6 0.83 8.30 9.02
N ASN A 7 0.23 7.29 8.40
CA ASN A 7 -1.09 6.80 8.79
C ASN A 7 -0.95 5.54 9.65
N GLU A 8 -1.12 5.68 10.96
CA GLU A 8 -1.02 4.58 11.94
C GLU A 8 -2.09 3.51 11.77
N SER A 9 -3.18 3.82 11.05
CA SER A 9 -4.25 2.86 10.75
C SER A 9 -3.98 2.01 9.51
N ILE A 10 -2.94 2.32 8.71
CA ILE A 10 -2.66 1.60 7.47
C ILE A 10 -1.22 1.11 7.48
N LYS A 11 -1.01 -0.11 7.97
CA LYS A 11 0.29 -0.77 7.92
C LYS A 11 0.59 -1.19 6.48
N CYS A 12 1.79 -0.89 5.99
CA CYS A 12 2.23 -1.27 4.66
C CYS A 12 3.67 -1.78 4.76
N THR A 13 3.87 -3.08 4.64
CA THR A 13 5.21 -3.72 4.69
C THR A 13 5.86 -3.83 3.31
N VAL A 14 5.11 -3.53 2.24
CA VAL A 14 5.60 -3.59 0.86
C VAL A 14 6.48 -2.36 0.58
N SER A 15 7.79 -2.55 0.65
CA SER A 15 8.77 -1.46 0.46
C SER A 15 8.75 -0.84 -0.93
N GLN A 16 8.27 -1.59 -1.94
CA GLN A 16 8.06 -1.13 -3.30
C GLN A 16 6.82 -0.25 -3.45
N CYS A 17 5.96 -0.14 -2.44
CA CYS A 17 4.83 0.77 -2.48
C CYS A 17 5.32 2.23 -2.44
N GLN A 18 4.82 3.07 -3.34
CA GLN A 18 5.12 4.50 -3.41
C GLN A 18 4.70 5.24 -2.13
N TYR A 19 3.67 4.74 -1.45
CA TYR A 19 3.09 5.32 -0.25
C TYR A 19 3.63 4.72 1.05
N ASN A 20 4.45 3.67 0.98
CA ASN A 20 5.13 3.13 2.16
C ASN A 20 6.16 4.15 2.69
N MET A 21 6.23 4.31 4.01
CA MET A 21 7.12 5.26 4.68
C MET A 21 8.60 4.86 4.69
N VAL A 22 8.95 3.64 4.29
CA VAL A 22 10.31 3.01 4.26
C VAL A 22 10.99 2.92 5.62
N THR A 23 11.04 4.02 6.34
CA THR A 23 11.58 4.15 7.69
C THR A 23 10.67 3.52 8.73
N ASP A 24 9.36 3.55 8.50
CA ASP A 24 8.34 2.96 9.35
C ASP A 24 7.35 2.23 8.42
N SER A 25 6.99 0.99 8.73
CA SER A 25 6.23 0.07 7.85
C SER A 25 4.74 0.44 7.74
N TYR A 26 4.47 1.70 7.43
CA TYR A 26 3.16 2.31 7.36
C TYR A 26 2.96 3.02 6.03
N CYS A 27 1.71 3.16 5.63
CA CYS A 27 1.30 3.92 4.46
C CYS A 27 1.12 5.39 4.83
N THR A 28 1.22 6.26 3.84
CA THR A 28 0.96 7.71 3.99
C THR A 28 -0.40 8.12 3.46
N LEU A 29 -1.14 7.19 2.83
CA LEU A 29 -2.50 7.44 2.36
C LEU A 29 -3.45 7.58 3.56
N GLY A 30 -4.44 8.46 3.44
CA GLY A 30 -5.53 8.56 4.44
C GLY A 30 -6.52 7.39 4.39
N CYS A 31 -6.64 6.75 3.22
CA CYS A 31 -7.56 5.64 2.96
C CYS A 31 -6.94 4.70 1.92
N ILE A 32 -7.29 3.41 1.96
CA ILE A 32 -6.98 2.44 0.91
C ILE A 32 -8.26 1.81 0.39
N THR A 33 -8.21 1.35 -0.85
CA THR A 33 -9.26 0.53 -1.45
C THR A 33 -8.77 -0.91 -1.51
N VAL A 34 -9.50 -1.82 -0.87
CA VAL A 34 -9.29 -3.26 -1.00
C VAL A 34 -10.28 -3.77 -2.05
N GLY A 35 -9.78 -4.56 -2.99
CA GLY A 35 -10.57 -5.20 -4.05
C GLY A 35 -10.26 -6.68 -4.16
N THR A 36 -10.83 -7.30 -5.18
CA THR A 36 -10.59 -8.69 -5.56
C THR A 36 -10.81 -8.83 -7.06
N HIS A 37 -10.16 -9.80 -7.69
CA HIS A 37 -10.40 -10.18 -9.09
C HIS A 37 -11.28 -11.44 -9.20
N GLU A 38 -11.77 -11.96 -8.08
CA GLU A 38 -12.68 -13.10 -8.01
C GLU A 38 -14.10 -12.66 -7.63
N ALA A 39 -15.12 -13.47 -7.95
CA ALA A 39 -16.50 -13.13 -7.62
C ALA A 39 -16.81 -13.28 -6.11
N ASN A 40 -16.14 -14.21 -5.42
CA ASN A 40 -16.37 -14.52 -4.00
C ASN A 40 -15.04 -14.93 -3.31
N PRO A 41 -14.17 -13.96 -2.95
CA PRO A 41 -12.90 -14.27 -2.28
C PRO A 41 -13.16 -14.85 -0.88
N THR A 42 -12.50 -15.96 -0.56
CA THR A 42 -12.65 -16.65 0.74
C THR A 42 -11.38 -16.60 1.58
N VAL A 43 -10.26 -16.21 0.99
CA VAL A 43 -8.97 -16.11 1.67
C VAL A 43 -8.32 -14.74 1.40
N PRO A 44 -7.53 -14.19 2.34
CA PRO A 44 -6.94 -12.85 2.20
C PRO A 44 -6.05 -12.68 0.95
N GLU A 45 -5.43 -13.75 0.48
CA GLU A 45 -4.56 -13.78 -0.69
C GLU A 45 -5.32 -13.46 -1.99
N CYS A 46 -6.65 -13.62 -1.98
CA CYS A 46 -7.53 -13.24 -3.08
C CYS A 46 -7.99 -11.77 -3.00
N THR A 47 -7.51 -11.02 -2.01
CA THR A 47 -7.79 -9.59 -1.85
C THR A 47 -6.56 -8.75 -2.20
N ASP A 48 -6.79 -7.74 -3.02
CA ASP A 48 -5.76 -6.86 -3.55
C ASP A 48 -5.87 -5.46 -2.93
N CYS A 49 -4.74 -4.81 -2.68
CA CYS A 49 -4.73 -3.39 -2.37
C CYS A 49 -4.76 -2.59 -3.68
N ASN A 50 -5.95 -2.16 -4.10
CA ASN A 50 -6.15 -1.38 -5.34
C ASN A 50 -5.51 0.02 -5.28
N SER A 51 -5.12 0.48 -4.09
CA SER A 51 -4.36 1.73 -3.92
C SER A 51 -2.85 1.53 -4.06
N PHE A 52 -2.37 0.32 -4.34
CA PHE A 52 -0.95 0.05 -4.54
C PHE A 52 -0.44 0.75 -5.81
N VAL A 53 0.60 1.57 -5.65
CA VAL A 53 1.38 2.11 -6.75
C VAL A 53 2.83 1.73 -6.53
N LYS A 54 3.46 1.11 -7.52
CA LYS A 54 4.89 0.76 -7.46
C LYS A 54 5.71 2.05 -7.49
N ARG A 55 6.62 2.19 -6.53
CA ARG A 55 7.59 3.29 -6.48
C ARG A 55 8.46 3.27 -7.73
N THR A 56 8.42 4.36 -8.48
CA THR A 56 9.30 4.61 -9.63
C THR A 56 10.49 5.44 -9.16
N GLY A 57 11.61 4.78 -8.84
CA GLY A 57 12.83 5.48 -8.41
C GLY A 57 13.71 4.72 -7.42
N CYS A 58 14.37 3.66 -7.90
CA CYS A 58 15.80 3.38 -7.70
C CYS A 58 16.14 2.12 -8.51
N CYS A 59 16.62 2.37 -9.73
CA CYS A 59 17.36 1.53 -10.67
C CYS A 59 17.06 0.02 -10.76
N GLY A 60 16.59 -0.35 -11.95
CA GLY A 60 16.59 -1.67 -12.58
C GLY A 60 16.04 -1.49 -13.98
#